data_AF-A0A660RBX8-F1
#
_entry.id   AF-A0A660RBX8-F1
#
_cell.length_a   1.000
_cell.length_b   1.000
_cell.length_c   1.000
_cell.angle_alpha   90.00
_cell.angle_beta   90.00
_cell.angle_gamma   90.00
#
_symmetry.space_group_name_H-M   'P 1'
#
loop_
_entity.id
_entity.type
_entity.pdbx_description
1 polymer ?
#
loop_
_entity_poly.entity_id
_entity_poly.type
_entity_poly.pdbx_seq_one_letter_code
_entity_poly.pdbx_strand_id
1 'polypeptide(L)'
;MRLKEIHPVIVSASRRTDIPAFFGEWFLRVWKRGYTIWKNPFNPKDTRKVLFDKTRVIVFWSKFPEPFLDFLKEINTFYYFHFTLNDYPHILEPNLPPLQKRLQVFKKLSSILGKDRVIWRFDPIIISKNLGLTEEAILRKIEVISKELEGYTTRMFVSFLTPYRKVLRRFRERNIEFVDLSHDERKDLLLNIYKIAKSRGMELHTCAEPFYDERIIPGSCIDPSIPYPHLKDDPVFQEYTRNSGKD
;
A
#
# COMPACT_ATOMS: atom_id res chain seq x y z
N MET A 1 -8.12 -34.73 -4.10
CA MET A 1 -6.76 -34.19 -4.38
C MET A 1 -6.35 -33.31 -3.20
N ARG A 2 -5.26 -33.65 -2.49
CA ARG A 2 -4.79 -32.88 -1.33
C ARG A 2 -4.11 -31.59 -1.85
N LEU A 3 -4.62 -30.43 -1.45
CA LEU A 3 -4.01 -29.15 -1.84
C LEU A 3 -2.66 -29.00 -1.16
N LYS A 4 -1.69 -28.36 -1.84
CA LYS A 4 -0.42 -28.00 -1.22
C LYS A 4 -0.68 -26.99 -0.09
N GLU A 5 -0.17 -27.30 1.09
CA GLU A 5 -0.26 -26.44 2.27
C GLU A 5 0.91 -25.46 2.30
N ILE A 6 0.63 -24.21 2.67
CA ILE A 6 1.64 -23.18 2.96
C ILE A 6 1.31 -22.48 4.27
N HIS A 7 2.34 -22.14 5.03
CA HIS A 7 2.24 -21.59 6.38
C HIS A 7 3.00 -20.25 6.45
N PRO A 8 2.45 -19.17 5.85
CA PRO A 8 3.15 -17.90 5.78
C PRO A 8 3.33 -17.26 7.16
N VAL A 9 4.53 -16.74 7.38
CA VAL A 9 4.80 -15.84 8.52
C VAL A 9 4.20 -14.45 8.27
N ILE A 10 4.19 -14.00 7.02
CA ILE A 10 3.62 -12.71 6.61
C ILE A 10 2.54 -12.92 5.56
N VAL A 11 1.36 -12.34 5.78
CA VAL A 11 0.22 -12.40 4.87
C VAL A 11 -0.03 -11.02 4.26
N SER A 12 0.22 -10.89 2.95
CA SER A 12 -0.24 -9.74 2.16
C SER A 12 -1.72 -9.92 1.83
N ALA A 13 -2.61 -9.44 2.69
CA ALA A 13 -4.03 -9.80 2.65
C ALA A 13 -4.77 -9.13 1.49
N SER A 14 -4.54 -7.84 1.26
CA SER A 14 -5.40 -7.02 0.39
C SER A 14 -4.71 -6.36 -0.80
N ARG A 15 -3.62 -6.97 -1.29
CA ARG A 15 -2.94 -6.52 -2.51
C ARG A 15 -3.78 -6.71 -3.79
N ARG A 16 -4.69 -7.71 -3.81
CA ARG A 16 -5.54 -8.03 -4.98
C ARG A 16 -6.90 -7.35 -4.97
N THR A 17 -7.42 -7.09 -3.78
CA THR A 17 -8.72 -6.47 -3.55
C THR A 17 -8.65 -5.73 -2.24
N ASP A 18 -9.34 -4.60 -2.15
CA ASP A 18 -9.39 -3.78 -0.95
C ASP A 18 -10.27 -4.46 0.12
N ILE A 19 -9.70 -5.45 0.81
CA ILE A 19 -10.39 -6.19 1.88
C ILE A 19 -10.90 -5.23 2.95
N PRO A 20 -10.13 -4.24 3.45
CA PRO A 20 -10.64 -3.33 4.44
C PRO A 20 -11.88 -2.55 3.98
N ALA A 21 -11.93 -2.10 2.73
CA ALA A 21 -13.10 -1.36 2.24
C ALA A 21 -14.34 -2.24 2.01
N PHE A 22 -14.16 -3.52 1.61
CA PHE A 22 -15.27 -4.31 1.04
C PHE A 22 -15.53 -5.68 1.68
N PHE A 23 -14.55 -6.28 2.36
CA PHE A 23 -14.59 -7.71 2.74
C PHE A 23 -14.20 -7.97 4.20
N GLY A 24 -14.47 -7.03 5.09
CA GLY A 24 -14.08 -7.12 6.51
C GLY A 24 -14.65 -8.36 7.23
N GLU A 25 -15.95 -8.59 7.12
CA GLU A 25 -16.58 -9.78 7.72
C GLU A 25 -16.04 -11.09 7.15
N TRP A 26 -15.87 -11.15 5.83
CA TRP A 26 -15.31 -12.33 5.17
C TRP A 26 -13.90 -12.60 5.68
N PHE A 27 -13.07 -11.57 5.80
CA PHE A 27 -11.73 -11.69 6.33
C PHE A 27 -11.74 -12.23 7.75
N LEU A 28 -12.58 -11.70 8.64
CA LEU A 28 -12.68 -12.20 10.01
C LEU A 28 -13.13 -13.66 10.08
N ARG A 29 -14.11 -14.07 9.27
CA ARG A 29 -14.53 -15.49 9.20
C ARG A 29 -13.37 -16.39 8.79
N VAL A 30 -12.59 -15.96 7.79
CA VAL A 30 -11.43 -16.70 7.29
C VAL A 30 -10.29 -16.72 8.31
N TRP A 31 -10.04 -15.60 8.99
CA TRP A 31 -9.04 -15.48 10.05
C TRP A 31 -9.38 -16.39 11.23
N LYS A 32 -10.61 -16.34 11.75
CA LYS A 32 -11.09 -17.20 12.84
C LYS A 32 -11.06 -18.68 12.49
N ARG A 33 -11.30 -19.03 11.22
CA ARG A 33 -11.17 -20.41 10.73
C ARG A 33 -9.71 -20.89 10.68
N GLY A 34 -8.73 -19.98 10.65
CA GLY A 34 -7.30 -20.30 10.64
C GLY A 34 -6.72 -20.70 9.29
N TYR A 35 -7.51 -20.70 8.20
CA TYR A 35 -7.00 -20.96 6.86
C TYR A 35 -7.90 -20.41 5.74
N THR A 36 -7.31 -20.26 4.54
CA THR A 36 -8.03 -19.99 3.30
C THR A 36 -7.55 -20.84 2.13
N ILE A 37 -8.36 -20.94 1.09
CA ILE A 37 -7.97 -21.53 -0.19
C ILE A 37 -7.59 -20.40 -1.14
N TRP A 38 -6.33 -20.34 -1.51
CA TRP A 38 -5.82 -19.34 -2.45
C TRP A 38 -5.61 -19.96 -3.83
N LYS A 39 -6.07 -19.24 -4.86
CA LYS A 39 -5.86 -19.61 -6.27
C LYS A 39 -4.90 -18.62 -6.91
N ASN A 40 -3.82 -19.13 -7.48
CA ASN A 40 -2.86 -18.30 -8.21
C ASN A 40 -3.55 -17.66 -9.44
N PRO A 41 -3.52 -16.32 -9.58
CA PRO A 41 -4.20 -15.63 -10.68
C PRO A 41 -3.61 -15.93 -12.06
N PHE A 42 -2.32 -16.29 -12.11
CA PHE A 42 -1.61 -16.56 -13.36
C PHE A 42 -1.59 -18.05 -13.71
N ASN A 43 -1.84 -18.92 -12.72
CA ASN A 43 -1.95 -20.36 -12.93
C ASN A 43 -3.07 -20.96 -12.05
N PRO A 44 -4.31 -21.05 -12.54
CA PRO A 44 -5.44 -21.56 -11.75
C PRO A 44 -5.27 -23.00 -11.23
N LYS A 45 -4.39 -23.80 -11.84
CA LYS A 45 -4.06 -25.16 -11.38
C LYS A 45 -3.24 -25.12 -10.07
N ASP A 46 -2.54 -24.03 -9.79
CA ASP A 46 -1.86 -23.79 -8.52
C ASP A 46 -2.85 -23.24 -7.49
N THR A 47 -3.60 -24.17 -6.89
CA THR A 47 -4.46 -23.91 -5.74
C THR A 47 -3.78 -24.41 -4.47
N ARG A 48 -3.67 -23.53 -3.47
CA ARG A 48 -2.99 -23.81 -2.20
C ARG A 48 -3.93 -23.60 -1.02
N LYS A 49 -3.72 -24.36 0.04
CA LYS A 49 -4.33 -24.13 1.34
C LYS A 49 -3.35 -23.32 2.18
N VAL A 50 -3.74 -22.10 2.52
CA VAL A 50 -2.93 -21.16 3.29
C VAL A 50 -3.37 -21.24 4.74
N LEU A 51 -2.50 -21.74 5.61
CA LEU A 51 -2.73 -21.89 7.05
C LEU A 51 -2.09 -20.71 7.80
N PHE A 52 -2.81 -20.13 8.75
CA PHE A 52 -2.38 -18.92 9.47
C PHE A 52 -1.69 -19.22 10.81
N ASP A 53 -1.44 -20.48 11.13
CA ASP A 53 -0.80 -20.95 12.36
C ASP A 53 0.60 -20.34 12.60
N LYS A 54 1.35 -20.08 11.52
CA LYS A 54 2.65 -19.40 11.59
C LYS A 54 2.59 -17.88 11.36
N THR A 55 1.42 -17.32 11.09
CA THR A 55 1.31 -15.90 10.74
C THR A 55 1.59 -15.00 11.95
N ARG A 56 2.50 -14.04 11.75
CA ARG A 56 2.89 -13.01 12.74
C ARG A 56 2.60 -11.59 12.26
N VAL A 57 2.50 -11.40 10.94
CA VAL A 57 2.27 -10.09 10.33
C VAL A 57 1.19 -10.20 9.27
N ILE A 58 0.23 -9.29 9.29
CA ILE A 58 -0.74 -9.09 8.21
C ILE A 58 -0.55 -7.68 7.64
N VAL A 59 -0.45 -7.60 6.32
CA VAL A 59 -0.33 -6.34 5.60
C VAL A 59 -1.63 -6.05 4.87
N PHE A 60 -2.22 -4.90 5.16
CA PHE A 60 -3.42 -4.40 4.51
C PHE A 60 -3.10 -3.24 3.57
N TRP A 61 -3.62 -3.26 2.36
CA TRP A 61 -3.79 -2.15 1.45
C TRP A 61 -5.25 -1.72 1.41
N SER A 62 -5.49 -0.41 1.46
CA SER A 62 -6.83 0.15 1.28
C SER A 62 -6.79 1.58 0.75
N LYS A 63 -7.83 1.97 0.01
CA LYS A 63 -8.16 3.37 -0.28
C LYS A 63 -9.20 3.94 0.68
N PHE A 64 -9.92 3.08 1.41
CA PHE A 64 -10.92 3.50 2.38
C PHE A 64 -11.19 2.44 3.46
N PRO A 65 -10.33 2.33 4.49
CA PRO A 65 -10.40 1.28 5.51
C PRO A 65 -11.45 1.54 6.61
N GLU A 66 -12.28 2.58 6.50
CA GLU A 66 -13.27 2.93 7.53
C GLU A 66 -14.19 1.76 7.93
N PRO A 67 -14.76 0.98 6.99
CA PRO A 67 -15.61 -0.17 7.33
C PRO A 67 -14.87 -1.27 8.10
N PHE A 68 -13.53 -1.27 8.05
CA PHE A 68 -12.71 -2.30 8.70
C PHE A 68 -12.34 -1.96 10.14
N LEU A 69 -12.52 -0.70 10.57
CA LEU A 69 -12.04 -0.23 11.87
C LEU A 69 -12.61 -1.04 13.04
N ASP A 70 -13.89 -1.44 12.95
CA ASP A 70 -14.57 -2.20 14.00
C ASP A 70 -14.08 -3.65 14.09
N PHE A 71 -13.47 -4.17 13.03
CA PHE A 71 -12.91 -5.52 12.96
C PHE A 71 -11.48 -5.61 13.51
N LEU A 72 -10.79 -4.47 13.65
CA LEU A 72 -9.38 -4.43 14.08
C LEU A 72 -9.14 -5.09 15.44
N LYS A 73 -10.09 -4.99 16.36
CA LYS A 73 -10.04 -5.60 17.70
C LYS A 73 -10.05 -7.13 17.70
N GLU A 74 -10.51 -7.74 16.61
CA GLU A 74 -10.63 -9.20 16.46
C GLU A 74 -9.35 -9.82 15.89
N ILE A 75 -8.36 -9.00 15.50
CA ILE A 75 -7.11 -9.44 14.89
C ILE A 75 -6.02 -9.43 15.96
N ASN A 76 -5.69 -10.62 16.45
CA ASN A 76 -4.75 -10.87 17.54
C ASN A 76 -3.30 -11.11 17.07
N THR A 77 -2.89 -10.46 15.99
CA THR A 77 -1.52 -10.53 15.45
C THR A 77 -1.07 -9.14 15.03
N PHE A 78 0.22 -8.94 14.74
CA PHE A 78 0.69 -7.64 14.29
C PHE A 78 0.17 -7.35 12.88
N TYR A 79 -0.24 -6.12 12.63
CA TYR A 79 -0.62 -5.68 11.30
C TYR A 79 -0.37 -4.20 11.08
N TYR A 80 -0.20 -3.84 9.81
CA TYR A 80 -0.03 -2.46 9.38
C TYR A 80 -0.78 -2.22 8.06
N PHE A 81 -1.00 -0.94 7.77
CA PHE A 81 -1.76 -0.49 6.63
C PHE A 81 -0.88 0.30 5.67
N HIS A 82 -0.98 -0.05 4.41
CA HIS A 82 -0.74 0.80 3.27
C HIS A 82 -2.06 1.51 2.90
N PHE A 83 -2.16 2.79 3.20
CA PHE A 83 -3.33 3.59 2.88
C PHE A 83 -3.03 4.44 1.65
N THR A 84 -3.64 4.07 0.52
CA THR A 84 -3.61 4.88 -0.70
C THR A 84 -4.52 6.09 -0.59
N LEU A 85 -3.93 7.28 -0.58
CA LEU A 85 -4.62 8.55 -0.45
C LEU A 85 -4.10 9.52 -1.50
N ASN A 86 -4.86 9.62 -2.60
CA ASN A 86 -4.61 10.56 -3.70
C ASN A 86 -5.68 11.66 -3.72
N ASP A 87 -5.39 12.77 -4.38
CA ASP A 87 -6.34 13.85 -4.69
C ASP A 87 -6.57 13.95 -6.20
N TYR A 88 -7.07 12.86 -6.80
CA TYR A 88 -7.32 12.81 -8.23
C TYR A 88 -8.75 13.24 -8.60
N PRO A 89 -8.95 13.76 -9.83
CA PRO A 89 -10.28 13.95 -10.37
C PRO A 89 -11.11 12.66 -10.31
N HIS A 90 -12.41 12.80 -10.08
CA HIS A 90 -13.36 11.69 -9.91
C HIS A 90 -13.27 10.63 -11.03
N ILE A 91 -12.95 11.02 -12.26
CA ILE A 91 -12.81 10.07 -13.39
C ILE A 91 -11.75 8.97 -13.15
N LEU A 92 -10.74 9.24 -12.31
CA LEU A 92 -9.69 8.28 -11.96
C LEU A 92 -10.06 7.43 -10.74
N GLU A 93 -10.84 7.97 -9.81
CA GLU A 93 -11.22 7.31 -8.54
C GLU A 93 -12.71 7.56 -8.17
N PRO A 94 -13.67 7.07 -8.96
CA PRO A 94 -15.08 7.53 -8.87
C PRO A 94 -15.83 7.09 -7.61
N ASN A 95 -15.42 6.01 -6.96
CA ASN A 95 -16.17 5.45 -5.84
C ASN A 95 -15.57 5.80 -4.47
N LEU A 96 -14.69 6.81 -4.42
CA LEU A 96 -14.07 7.24 -3.18
C LEU A 96 -14.84 8.39 -2.53
N PRO A 97 -14.96 8.39 -1.19
CA PRO A 97 -15.43 9.57 -0.47
C PRO A 97 -14.53 10.80 -0.71
N PRO A 98 -15.05 12.02 -0.45
CA PRO A 98 -14.27 13.24 -0.55
C PRO A 98 -12.95 13.16 0.22
N LEU A 99 -11.91 13.85 -0.26
CA LEU A 99 -10.56 13.82 0.32
C LEU A 99 -10.59 14.08 1.84
N GLN A 100 -11.37 15.06 2.30
CA GLN A 100 -11.47 15.40 3.71
C GLN A 100 -11.94 14.24 4.59
N LYS A 101 -12.91 13.45 4.11
CA LYS A 101 -13.39 12.27 4.83
C LYS A 101 -12.30 11.19 4.88
N ARG A 102 -11.58 10.98 3.79
CA ARG A 102 -10.48 10.01 3.74
C ARG A 102 -9.31 10.42 4.64
N LEU A 103 -8.99 11.71 4.73
CA LEU A 103 -8.01 12.27 5.67
C LEU A 103 -8.41 12.01 7.13
N GLN A 104 -9.68 12.26 7.49
CA GLN A 104 -10.18 11.96 8.84
C GLN A 104 -10.03 10.47 9.18
N VAL A 105 -10.35 9.58 8.22
CA VAL A 105 -10.20 8.13 8.40
C VAL A 105 -8.73 7.74 8.55
N PHE A 106 -7.81 8.34 7.79
CA PHE A 106 -6.37 8.12 7.94
C PHE A 106 -5.90 8.49 9.35
N LYS A 107 -6.23 9.71 9.81
CA LYS A 107 -5.86 10.20 11.15
C LYS A 107 -6.44 9.31 12.25
N LYS A 108 -7.70 8.89 12.10
CA LYS A 108 -8.36 7.96 13.04
C LYS A 108 -7.65 6.62 13.09
N LEU A 109 -7.35 6.01 11.93
CA LEU A 109 -6.63 4.75 11.86
C LEU A 109 -5.24 4.88 12.50
N SER A 110 -4.50 5.93 12.17
CA SER A 110 -3.18 6.20 12.76
C SER A 110 -3.25 6.40 14.28
N SER A 111 -4.28 7.07 14.78
CA SER A 111 -4.49 7.26 16.23
C SER A 111 -4.76 5.94 16.96
N ILE A 112 -5.38 4.96 16.28
CA ILE A 112 -5.64 3.62 16.85
C ILE A 112 -4.37 2.75 16.78
N LEU A 113 -3.61 2.82 15.69
CA LEU A 113 -2.51 1.89 15.41
C LEU A 113 -1.12 2.41 15.78
N GLY A 114 -0.96 3.72 15.91
CA GLY A 114 0.31 4.41 15.88
C GLY A 114 0.77 4.74 14.46
N LYS A 115 1.46 5.88 14.32
CA LYS A 115 1.92 6.44 13.04
C LYS A 115 2.84 5.50 12.24
N ASP A 116 3.59 4.63 12.90
CA ASP A 116 4.50 3.70 12.23
C ASP A 116 3.79 2.52 11.54
N ARG A 117 2.49 2.34 11.82
CA ARG A 117 1.68 1.24 11.25
C ARG A 117 0.69 1.71 10.19
N VAL A 118 0.70 2.99 9.81
CA VAL A 118 -0.15 3.53 8.74
C VAL A 118 0.71 4.27 7.73
N ILE A 119 1.09 3.57 6.69
CA ILE A 119 1.96 4.04 5.61
C ILE A 119 1.11 4.74 4.56
N TRP A 120 1.41 6.00 4.29
CA TRP A 120 0.75 6.73 3.20
C TRP A 120 1.29 6.26 1.86
N ARG A 121 0.39 5.99 0.92
CA ARG A 121 0.73 5.78 -0.49
C ARG A 121 0.10 6.88 -1.35
N PHE A 122 0.93 7.70 -1.97
CA PHE A 122 0.50 8.52 -3.11
C PHE A 122 0.85 7.76 -4.38
N ASP A 123 -0.01 6.81 -4.71
CA ASP A 123 0.32 5.72 -5.61
C ASP A 123 -0.90 5.29 -6.45
N PRO A 124 -0.77 5.19 -7.78
CA PRO A 124 0.37 5.65 -8.57
C PRO A 124 0.34 7.18 -8.77
N ILE A 125 1.49 7.77 -9.08
CA ILE A 125 1.65 9.09 -9.69
C ILE A 125 1.15 9.00 -11.14
N ILE A 126 0.24 9.90 -11.51
CA ILE A 126 -0.35 9.98 -12.84
C ILE A 126 -0.14 11.40 -13.38
N ILE A 127 0.56 11.52 -14.50
CA ILE A 127 0.67 12.77 -15.24
C ILE A 127 -0.33 12.76 -16.39
N SER A 128 -1.12 13.82 -16.49
CA SER A 128 -2.11 13.97 -17.54
C SER A 128 -2.39 15.43 -17.87
N LYS A 129 -2.26 15.78 -19.16
CA LYS A 129 -2.41 17.15 -19.65
C LYS A 129 -3.84 17.65 -19.49
N ASN A 130 -4.81 16.91 -20.03
CA ASN A 130 -6.20 17.35 -20.05
C ASN A 130 -6.94 17.17 -18.72
N LEU A 131 -6.37 16.45 -17.75
CA LEU A 131 -6.86 16.39 -16.37
C LEU A 131 -6.20 17.41 -15.44
N GLY A 132 -5.29 18.26 -15.94
CA GLY A 132 -4.57 19.24 -15.12
C GLY A 132 -3.63 18.61 -14.09
N LEU A 133 -3.16 17.40 -14.35
CA LEU A 133 -2.22 16.66 -13.50
C LEU A 133 -0.80 16.84 -14.04
N THR A 134 -0.29 18.07 -14.01
CA THR A 134 1.12 18.38 -14.28
C THR A 134 1.99 18.01 -13.08
N GLU A 135 3.31 17.98 -13.25
CA GLU A 135 4.25 17.74 -12.16
C GLU A 135 4.05 18.73 -10.99
N GLU A 136 3.86 20.02 -11.28
CA GLU A 136 3.60 21.04 -10.26
C GLU A 136 2.25 20.84 -9.58
N ALA A 137 1.23 20.38 -10.32
CA ALA A 137 -0.07 20.04 -9.74
C ALA A 137 0.04 18.84 -8.80
N ILE A 138 0.80 17.81 -9.17
CA ILE A 138 1.07 16.64 -8.33
C ILE A 138 1.84 17.06 -7.07
N LEU A 139 2.90 17.86 -7.20
CA LEU A 139 3.65 18.37 -6.05
C LEU A 139 2.76 19.17 -5.10
N ARG A 140 1.89 20.05 -5.61
CA ARG A 140 0.93 20.80 -4.78
C ARG A 140 -0.06 19.88 -4.05
N LYS A 141 -0.57 18.85 -4.72
CA LYS A 141 -1.48 17.87 -4.10
C LYS A 141 -0.79 17.07 -3.00
N ILE A 142 0.44 16.63 -3.26
CA ILE A 142 1.29 15.94 -2.27
C ILE A 142 1.57 16.87 -1.09
N GLU A 143 1.94 18.13 -1.32
CA GLU A 143 2.19 19.12 -0.26
C GLU A 143 0.97 19.27 0.66
N VAL A 144 -0.22 19.48 0.08
CA VAL A 144 -1.48 19.64 0.83
C VAL A 144 -1.78 18.40 1.69
N ILE A 145 -1.70 17.20 1.11
CA ILE A 145 -1.97 15.96 1.86
C ILE A 145 -0.89 15.74 2.92
N SER A 146 0.38 15.92 2.59
CA SER A 146 1.51 15.67 3.50
C SER A 146 1.45 16.53 4.75
N LYS A 147 1.02 17.79 4.62
CA LYS A 147 0.78 18.70 5.75
C LYS A 147 -0.33 18.18 6.67
N GLU A 148 -1.41 17.65 6.10
CA GLU A 148 -2.49 17.06 6.89
C GLU A 148 -2.08 15.76 7.58
N LEU A 149 -1.10 15.03 7.02
CA LEU A 149 -0.64 13.74 7.56
C LEU A 149 0.59 13.85 8.47
N GLU A 150 1.12 15.05 8.68
CA GLU A 150 2.26 15.30 9.57
C GLU A 150 1.95 14.78 10.99
N GLY A 151 2.85 13.94 11.52
CA GLY A 151 2.67 13.27 12.81
C GLY A 151 1.78 12.02 12.80
N TYR A 152 1.05 11.74 11.70
CA TYR A 152 0.18 10.56 11.56
C TYR A 152 0.79 9.43 10.74
N THR A 153 1.92 9.64 10.08
CA THR A 153 2.72 8.60 9.41
C THR A 153 4.20 8.99 9.46
N THR A 154 5.07 8.00 9.42
CA THR A 154 6.52 8.19 9.25
C THR A 154 7.01 7.81 7.86
N ARG A 155 6.13 7.25 6.99
CA ARG A 155 6.50 6.76 5.67
C ARG A 155 5.50 7.16 4.59
N MET A 156 6.06 7.49 3.43
CA MET A 156 5.34 7.77 2.19
C MET A 156 5.88 6.84 1.09
N PHE A 157 4.97 6.20 0.36
CA PHE A 157 5.29 5.35 -0.79
C PHE A 157 4.72 5.97 -2.06
N VAL A 158 5.49 5.92 -3.13
CA VAL A 158 5.08 6.34 -4.48
C VAL A 158 5.49 5.30 -5.53
N SER A 159 4.80 5.31 -6.66
CA SER A 159 5.24 4.67 -7.91
C SER A 159 4.69 5.47 -9.08
N PHE A 160 5.21 5.27 -10.28
CA PHE A 160 4.66 5.85 -11.50
C PHE A 160 3.66 4.89 -12.14
N LEU A 161 2.60 5.41 -12.74
CA LEU A 161 1.61 4.59 -13.42
C LEU A 161 2.29 3.74 -14.52
N THR A 162 2.28 2.42 -14.34
CA THR A 162 2.79 1.51 -15.37
C THR A 162 1.83 1.49 -16.57
N PRO A 163 2.29 1.75 -17.80
CA PRO A 163 1.46 1.90 -18.99
C PRO A 163 1.01 0.54 -19.58
N TYR A 164 0.38 -0.32 -18.77
CA TYR A 164 -0.16 -1.59 -19.25
C TYR A 164 -1.20 -1.36 -20.35
N ARG A 165 -1.20 -2.23 -21.37
CA ARG A 165 -2.13 -2.15 -22.52
C ARG A 165 -3.60 -1.94 -22.11
N LYS A 166 -4.05 -2.64 -21.07
CA LYS A 166 -5.43 -2.51 -20.52
C LYS A 166 -5.72 -1.15 -19.90
N VAL A 167 -4.72 -0.52 -19.28
CA VAL A 167 -4.83 0.81 -18.64
C VAL A 167 -4.89 1.86 -19.75
N LEU A 168 -3.95 1.84 -20.69
CA LEU A 168 -3.92 2.77 -21.82
C LEU A 168 -5.20 2.69 -22.66
N ARG A 169 -5.75 1.49 -22.87
CA ARG A 169 -7.05 1.32 -23.55
C ARG A 169 -8.17 2.05 -22.80
N ARG A 170 -8.28 1.86 -21.48
CA ARG A 170 -9.28 2.51 -20.63
C ARG A 170 -9.13 4.03 -20.57
N PHE A 171 -7.90 4.53 -20.70
CA PHE A 171 -7.62 5.96 -20.76
C PHE A 171 -8.11 6.55 -22.09
N ARG A 172 -7.79 5.90 -23.22
CA ARG A 172 -8.32 6.31 -24.53
C ARG A 172 -9.85 6.30 -24.58
N GLU A 173 -10.49 5.23 -24.06
CA GLU A 173 -11.95 5.11 -23.96
C GLU A 173 -12.59 6.24 -23.13
N ARG A 174 -11.82 6.85 -22.21
CA ARG A 174 -12.27 7.96 -21.34
C ARG A 174 -11.71 9.31 -21.77
N ASN A 175 -11.06 9.38 -22.92
CA ASN A 175 -10.36 10.56 -23.41
C ASN A 175 -9.37 11.15 -22.39
N ILE A 176 -8.57 10.31 -21.73
CA ILE A 176 -7.53 10.73 -20.77
C ILE A 176 -6.17 10.71 -21.49
N GLU A 177 -5.51 11.86 -21.53
CA GLU A 177 -4.17 12.01 -22.10
C GLU A 177 -3.11 11.70 -21.04
N PHE A 178 -2.62 10.46 -21.02
CA PHE A 178 -1.49 10.06 -20.15
C PHE A 178 -0.16 10.55 -20.72
N VAL A 179 0.70 11.07 -19.86
CA VAL A 179 2.09 11.40 -20.17
C VAL A 179 3.00 10.43 -19.43
N ASP A 180 3.82 9.70 -20.18
CA ASP A 180 4.86 8.85 -19.61
C ASP A 180 6.14 9.69 -19.46
N LEU A 181 6.54 9.93 -18.21
CA LEU A 181 7.75 10.69 -17.90
C LEU A 181 9.00 9.84 -18.19
N SER A 182 10.03 10.49 -18.72
CA SER A 182 11.38 9.94 -18.86
C SER A 182 12.02 9.63 -17.50
N HIS A 183 13.14 8.90 -17.50
CA HIS A 183 13.85 8.58 -16.27
C HIS A 183 14.28 9.83 -15.49
N ASP A 184 14.79 10.85 -16.20
CA ASP A 184 15.28 12.09 -15.57
C ASP A 184 14.12 12.94 -15.03
N GLU A 185 13.02 13.07 -15.77
CA GLU A 185 11.81 13.76 -15.28
C GLU A 185 11.24 13.07 -14.03
N ARG A 186 11.19 11.73 -14.02
CA ARG A 186 10.77 10.96 -12.84
C ARG A 186 11.70 11.18 -11.66
N LYS A 187 13.02 11.22 -11.90
CA LYS A 187 14.03 11.49 -10.87
C LYS A 187 13.82 12.87 -10.27
N ASP A 188 13.69 13.90 -11.08
CA ASP A 188 13.51 15.28 -10.62
C ASP A 188 12.22 15.44 -9.82
N LEU A 189 11.12 14.84 -10.28
CA LEU A 189 9.86 14.82 -9.53
C LEU A 189 10.02 14.13 -8.18
N LEU A 190 10.66 12.95 -8.13
CA LEU A 190 10.90 12.21 -6.90
C LEU A 190 11.78 13.00 -5.91
N LEU A 191 12.80 13.72 -6.40
CA LEU A 191 13.65 14.57 -5.55
C LEU A 191 12.87 15.73 -4.93
N ASN A 192 11.90 16.28 -5.64
CA ASN A 192 11.01 17.29 -5.09
C ASN A 192 10.02 16.70 -4.08
N ILE A 193 9.46 15.52 -4.36
CA ILE A 193 8.62 14.78 -3.40
C ILE A 193 9.43 14.43 -2.14
N TYR A 194 10.70 14.04 -2.27
CA TYR A 194 11.58 13.75 -1.13
C TYR A 194 11.72 14.96 -0.21
N LYS A 195 11.93 16.16 -0.76
CA LYS A 195 12.02 17.40 0.04
C LYS A 195 10.74 17.64 0.84
N ILE A 196 9.58 17.46 0.21
CA ILE A 196 8.27 17.58 0.86
C ILE A 196 8.16 16.55 1.99
N ALA A 197 8.34 15.26 1.69
CA ALA A 197 8.23 14.18 2.66
C ALA A 197 9.16 14.39 3.87
N LYS A 198 10.43 14.72 3.61
CA LYS A 198 11.44 15.00 4.65
C LYS A 198 11.04 16.17 5.54
N SER A 199 10.51 17.25 4.96
CA SER A 199 10.04 18.42 5.73
C SER A 199 8.89 18.11 6.69
N ARG A 200 8.16 17.00 6.45
CA ARG A 200 7.05 16.49 7.27
C ARG A 200 7.44 15.31 8.17
N GLY A 201 8.74 15.01 8.27
CA GLY A 201 9.25 13.88 9.05
C GLY A 201 8.91 12.51 8.48
N MET A 202 8.75 12.41 7.15
CA MET A 202 8.44 11.16 6.45
C MET A 202 9.63 10.68 5.62
N GLU A 203 9.85 9.38 5.60
CA GLU A 203 10.74 8.70 4.66
C GLU A 203 10.02 8.47 3.32
N LEU A 204 10.68 8.81 2.21
CA LEU A 204 10.16 8.51 0.87
C LEU A 204 10.67 7.15 0.40
N HIS A 205 9.73 6.29 0.04
CA HIS A 205 9.97 4.98 -0.54
C HIS A 205 9.37 4.88 -1.94
N THR A 206 10.05 4.20 -2.86
CA THR A 206 9.50 3.85 -4.18
C THR A 206 9.08 2.39 -4.24
N CYS A 207 7.94 2.07 -4.85
CA CYS A 207 7.46 0.69 -4.97
C CYS A 207 7.69 0.14 -6.37
N ALA A 208 8.58 -0.86 -6.50
CA ALA A 208 8.86 -1.54 -7.77
C ALA A 208 9.32 -0.59 -8.90
N GLU A 209 10.07 0.45 -8.53
CA GLU A 209 10.70 1.39 -9.45
C GLU A 209 12.20 1.12 -9.58
N PRO A 210 12.87 1.56 -10.66
CA PRO A 210 14.33 1.51 -10.74
C PRO A 210 14.97 2.39 -9.67
N PHE A 211 16.27 2.20 -9.47
CA PHE A 211 17.06 3.13 -8.67
C PHE A 211 17.10 4.51 -9.33
N TYR A 212 16.89 5.56 -8.54
CA TYR A 212 16.92 6.95 -9.00
C TYR A 212 17.96 7.78 -8.25
N ASP A 213 18.07 7.60 -6.94
CA ASP A 213 18.91 8.40 -6.05
C ASP A 213 19.06 7.74 -4.66
N GLU A 214 20.18 7.90 -3.97
CA GLU A 214 20.42 7.31 -2.64
C GLU A 214 19.49 7.84 -1.54
N ARG A 215 18.87 9.01 -1.74
CA ARG A 215 17.90 9.60 -0.79
C ARG A 215 16.53 8.93 -0.84
N ILE A 216 16.25 8.17 -1.90
CA ILE A 216 14.96 7.53 -2.14
C ILE A 216 15.10 6.04 -1.86
N ILE A 217 14.37 5.55 -0.86
CA ILE A 217 14.53 4.17 -0.40
C ILE A 217 13.74 3.24 -1.34
N PRO A 218 14.37 2.20 -1.92
CA PRO A 218 13.63 1.14 -2.60
C PRO A 218 12.73 0.42 -1.60
N GLY A 219 11.43 0.59 -1.77
CA GLY A 219 10.42 0.04 -0.87
C GLY A 219 10.06 -1.41 -1.22
N SER A 220 9.91 -2.24 -0.19
CA SER A 220 9.37 -3.59 -0.30
C SER A 220 7.95 -3.64 0.26
N CYS A 221 7.05 -4.38 -0.41
CA CYS A 221 5.67 -4.59 0.07
C CYS A 221 5.60 -5.27 1.44
N ILE A 222 6.67 -5.99 1.80
CA ILE A 222 6.94 -6.55 3.11
C ILE A 222 8.21 -5.84 3.56
N ASP A 223 8.05 -4.82 4.39
CA ASP A 223 9.14 -3.91 4.74
C ASP A 223 9.84 -4.44 6.00
N PRO A 224 11.12 -4.89 5.89
CA PRO A 224 11.87 -5.38 7.03
C PRO A 224 12.26 -4.23 8.00
N SER A 225 12.19 -2.98 7.54
CA SER A 225 12.45 -1.80 8.36
C SER A 225 11.24 -1.36 9.17
N ILE A 226 10.05 -1.91 8.95
CA ILE A 226 8.94 -1.72 9.89
C ILE A 226 9.38 -2.32 11.22
N PRO A 227 9.41 -1.54 12.31
CA PRO A 227 9.72 -2.09 13.60
C PRO A 227 8.64 -3.12 13.92
N TYR A 228 9.06 -4.36 14.19
CA TYR A 228 8.22 -5.39 14.79
C TYR A 228 8.71 -5.61 16.24
N PRO A 229 8.54 -4.65 17.17
CA PRO A 229 9.21 -4.73 18.48
C PRO A 229 8.87 -6.02 19.22
N HIS A 230 7.62 -6.46 19.10
CA HIS A 230 7.11 -7.67 19.74
C HIS A 230 7.51 -8.98 19.04
N LEU A 231 8.08 -8.92 17.83
CA LEU A 231 8.52 -10.10 17.08
C LEU A 231 10.05 -10.25 17.06
N LYS A 232 10.79 -9.35 17.75
CA LYS A 232 12.25 -9.39 17.80
C LYS A 232 12.78 -10.72 18.36
N ASP A 233 12.08 -11.30 19.33
CA ASP A 233 12.49 -12.57 19.94
C ASP A 233 11.54 -13.73 19.56
N ASP A 234 10.60 -13.52 18.63
CA ASP A 234 9.69 -14.59 18.18
C ASP A 234 10.45 -15.60 17.29
N PRO A 235 10.52 -16.89 17.67
CA PRO A 235 11.38 -17.86 16.97
C PRO A 235 10.94 -18.11 15.53
N VAL A 236 9.63 -18.06 15.24
CA VAL A 236 9.08 -18.25 13.89
C VAL A 236 9.46 -17.06 13.01
N PHE A 237 9.37 -15.84 13.55
CA PHE A 237 9.76 -14.63 12.85
C PHE A 237 11.28 -14.58 12.62
N GLN A 238 12.09 -14.96 13.60
CA GLN A 238 13.56 -15.01 13.47
C GLN A 238 14.05 -16.08 12.50
N GLU A 239 13.36 -17.21 12.38
CA GLU A 239 13.65 -18.19 11.32
C GLU A 239 13.29 -17.62 9.94
N TYR A 240 12.14 -16.95 9.83
CA TYR A 240 11.71 -16.31 8.59
C TYR A 240 12.69 -15.25 8.11
N THR A 241 13.13 -14.33 8.97
CA THR A 241 14.07 -13.26 8.60
C THR A 241 15.42 -13.80 8.15
N ARG A 242 15.96 -14.82 8.83
CA ARG A 242 17.22 -15.48 8.45
C ARG A 242 17.17 -16.15 7.07
N ASN A 243 16.02 -16.71 6.70
CA ASN A 243 15.83 -17.41 5.43
C ASN A 243 15.43 -16.47 4.29
N SER A 244 14.76 -15.35 4.58
CA SER A 244 14.30 -14.38 3.57
C SER A 244 15.41 -13.55 2.94
N GLY A 245 16.62 -13.53 3.52
CA GLY A 245 17.81 -12.90 2.91
C GLY A 245 18.52 -13.77 1.87
N LYS A 246 17.96 -14.92 1.48
CA LYS A 246 18.56 -15.89 0.55
C LYS A 246 17.80 -16.04 -0.78
N ASP A 247 16.68 -15.34 -0.96
CA ASP A 247 15.82 -15.39 -2.14
C ASP A 247 15.68 -14.00 -2.80
#